data_AF-A0A918XRI2-F1
#
_entry.id   AF-A0A918XRI2-F1
#
_cell.length_a   1.000
_cell.length_b   1.000
_cell.length_c   1.000
_cell.angle_alpha   90.00
_cell.angle_beta   90.00
_cell.angle_gamma   90.00
#
_symmetry.space_group_name_H-M   'P 1'
#
loop_
_entity.id
_entity.type
_entity.pdbx_description
1 polymer ?
#
loop_
_entity_poly.entity_id
_entity_poly.type
_entity_poly.pdbx_seq_one_letter_code
_entity_poly.pdbx_strand_id
1 'polypeptide(L)'
;MSSVIAEHEGARPARESTLDRARWLAKEGDWSAVVALVESDRAAGLSEPGLLEFGGIAAHNLGDLETAERFYRRAACAHPQTKSYRYLFKIGRQRSAGSPDLTPLRWARVLDPESTVVQGLFSPPAEPPQAGEATDARPMTDAATPAATEAPAAASPKPDGRPGEQPGARVDRWVLAALAPVLLGPFGALAGATLAQAWALPWWWTAVAALAGMVAPALVLEFYGFVRLTGETGQLVGPARRLQGETNSYISQVTEDQGGRKQGFRRRSFASALTPHPYVAYVNKPPRSPDHPLAPNNYGFFNRPFPYERDPGLFQILVSGGSVATQFAQMNRNGPRYLEEALNRRFLPPKGERFVVLNGALGGWRYPQQVGISAMTASAVDAVVTLDGFNEAAMMMRDGVLVETPGRKFLMSNPGLEHGYERMVGDWLASWVYEQSLRHWWTRHSNYFCMVSQGIRRAIPLALEQGDDQSYLLSIFEMPKLGTERRWRYAVQRYADYVRFLHGACRQVGIRSAHFLQPIPGLGKQLTEQEQGYSKPLGDRLVDIYRMMEAAMQSMAADEGVPSASLVNVFQDRTETIYADWPHCLLDRNTGESDGYRLMAEAMAAELGRLWSLREKAPA
;
A
#
# COMPACT_ATOMS: atom_id res chain seq x y z
N MET A 1 25.56 -39.50 -30.11
CA MET A 1 24.34 -38.85 -29.56
C MET A 1 23.43 -39.83 -28.84
N SER A 2 23.11 -41.01 -29.42
CA SER A 2 22.29 -42.02 -28.73
C SER A 2 22.92 -42.68 -27.49
N SER A 3 24.24 -42.56 -27.28
CA SER A 3 24.93 -43.20 -26.14
C SER A 3 24.76 -42.47 -24.80
N VAL A 4 24.67 -41.14 -24.80
CA VAL A 4 24.56 -40.32 -23.56
C VAL A 4 23.18 -40.46 -22.92
N ILE A 5 22.13 -40.59 -23.74
CA ILE A 5 20.76 -40.80 -23.25
C ILE A 5 20.62 -42.22 -22.65
N ALA A 6 21.25 -43.22 -23.28
CA ALA A 6 21.18 -44.61 -22.84
C ALA A 6 21.89 -44.86 -21.49
N GLU A 7 22.98 -44.14 -21.20
CA GLU A 7 23.74 -44.29 -19.95
C GLU A 7 22.94 -43.85 -18.70
N HIS A 8 21.97 -42.94 -18.89
CA HIS A 8 21.07 -42.48 -17.82
C HIS A 8 19.74 -43.25 -17.71
N GLU A 9 19.44 -44.17 -18.63
CA GLU A 9 18.15 -44.88 -18.66
C GLU A 9 18.05 -46.07 -17.70
N GLY A 10 19.18 -46.60 -17.22
CA GLY A 10 19.21 -47.74 -16.30
C GLY A 10 18.62 -47.51 -14.90
N ALA A 11 18.28 -46.26 -14.53
CA ALA A 11 17.95 -45.87 -13.17
C ALA A 11 16.52 -45.32 -12.96
N ARG A 12 15.60 -45.40 -13.93
CA ARG A 12 14.33 -44.64 -13.86
C ARG A 12 13.04 -45.40 -14.21
N PRO A 13 11.90 -45.07 -13.56
CA PRO A 13 10.59 -45.65 -13.83
C PRO A 13 9.93 -45.09 -15.11
N ALA A 14 9.24 -45.96 -15.86
CA ALA A 14 8.76 -45.75 -17.23
C ALA A 14 7.56 -44.77 -17.42
N ARG A 15 7.31 -43.80 -16.51
CA ARG A 15 6.10 -42.95 -16.55
C ARG A 15 6.30 -41.45 -16.22
N GLU A 16 7.49 -40.88 -16.43
CA GLU A 16 7.69 -39.43 -16.28
C GLU A 16 7.41 -38.68 -17.59
N SER A 17 6.86 -37.46 -17.48
CA SER A 17 6.67 -36.57 -18.63
C SER A 17 8.02 -36.09 -19.19
N THR A 18 8.08 -35.73 -20.48
CA THR A 18 9.28 -35.16 -21.10
C THR A 18 9.79 -33.90 -20.36
N LEU A 19 8.87 -33.11 -19.81
CA LEU A 19 9.20 -31.91 -19.02
C LEU A 19 9.87 -32.25 -17.68
N ASP A 20 9.43 -33.29 -16.99
CA ASP A 20 10.06 -33.72 -15.74
C ASP A 20 11.46 -34.30 -15.99
N ARG A 21 11.63 -35.02 -17.10
CA ARG A 21 12.95 -35.50 -17.55
C ARG A 21 13.89 -34.33 -17.87
N ALA A 22 13.40 -33.29 -18.55
CA ALA A 22 14.16 -32.08 -18.82
C ALA A 22 14.56 -31.34 -17.52
N ARG A 23 13.63 -31.19 -16.56
CA ARG A 23 13.92 -30.55 -15.26
C ARG A 23 14.97 -31.29 -14.46
N TRP A 24 14.96 -32.61 -14.50
CA TRP A 24 15.97 -33.41 -13.83
C TRP A 24 17.35 -33.24 -14.47
N LEU A 25 17.47 -33.34 -15.80
CA LEU A 25 18.74 -33.13 -16.50
C LEU A 25 19.33 -31.74 -16.22
N ALA A 26 18.49 -30.71 -16.17
CA ALA A 26 18.90 -29.36 -15.77
C ALA A 26 19.39 -29.27 -14.31
N LYS A 27 18.82 -30.06 -13.40
CA LYS A 27 19.27 -30.11 -11.99
C LYS A 27 20.65 -30.76 -11.87
N GLU A 28 20.93 -31.76 -12.71
CA GLU A 28 22.26 -32.38 -12.83
C GLU A 28 23.25 -31.52 -13.63
N GLY A 29 22.82 -30.39 -14.19
CA GLY A 29 23.66 -29.46 -14.95
C GLY A 29 23.91 -29.88 -16.40
N ASP A 30 23.28 -30.96 -16.88
CA ASP A 30 23.42 -31.42 -18.27
C ASP A 30 22.44 -30.70 -19.21
N TRP A 31 22.77 -29.43 -19.49
CA TRP A 31 21.98 -28.60 -20.39
C TRP A 31 21.99 -29.11 -21.83
N SER A 32 23.02 -29.85 -22.25
CA SER A 32 23.11 -30.41 -23.60
C SER A 32 22.10 -31.53 -23.83
N ALA A 33 21.92 -32.40 -22.82
CA ALA A 33 20.87 -33.42 -22.84
C ALA A 33 19.47 -32.82 -22.79
N VAL A 34 19.28 -31.71 -22.07
CA VAL A 34 18.00 -30.97 -22.10
C VAL A 34 17.69 -30.50 -23.52
N VAL A 35 18.61 -29.84 -24.21
CA VAL A 35 18.40 -29.36 -25.58
C VAL A 35 18.10 -30.52 -26.53
N ALA A 36 18.85 -31.63 -26.46
CA ALA A 36 18.63 -32.81 -27.28
C ALA A 36 17.26 -33.45 -27.03
N LEU A 37 16.83 -33.52 -25.77
CA LEU A 37 15.53 -34.05 -25.39
C LEU A 37 14.39 -33.19 -25.95
N VAL A 38 14.48 -31.86 -25.82
CA VAL A 38 13.46 -30.94 -26.36
C VAL A 38 13.43 -30.98 -27.89
N GLU A 39 14.59 -31.08 -28.57
CA GLU A 39 14.65 -31.24 -30.03
C GLU A 39 14.03 -32.56 -30.51
N SER A 40 14.26 -33.66 -29.80
CA SER A 40 13.68 -34.96 -30.11
C SER A 40 12.15 -34.95 -29.98
N ASP A 41 11.64 -34.40 -28.87
CA ASP A 41 10.20 -34.30 -28.59
C ASP A 41 9.50 -33.35 -29.59
N ARG A 42 10.20 -32.28 -29.99
CA ARG A 42 9.78 -31.37 -31.06
C ARG A 42 9.70 -32.09 -32.41
N ALA A 43 10.70 -32.91 -32.76
CA ALA A 43 10.70 -33.66 -34.01
C ALA A 43 9.54 -34.68 -34.08
N ALA A 44 9.09 -35.16 -32.91
CA ALA A 44 7.91 -36.01 -32.77
C ALA A 44 6.58 -35.24 -32.76
N GLY A 45 6.60 -33.90 -32.75
CA GLY A 45 5.39 -33.06 -32.71
C GLY A 45 4.70 -32.99 -31.35
N LEU A 46 5.38 -33.40 -30.27
CA LEU A 46 4.79 -33.58 -28.93
C LEU A 46 5.05 -32.41 -27.96
N SER A 47 5.76 -31.38 -28.41
CA SER A 47 6.32 -30.37 -27.52
C SER A 47 5.25 -29.46 -26.89
N GLU A 48 5.03 -29.60 -25.58
CA GLU A 48 4.27 -28.65 -24.78
C GLU A 48 5.00 -27.29 -24.67
N PRO A 49 4.29 -26.15 -24.55
CA PRO A 49 4.90 -24.82 -24.46
C PRO A 49 5.93 -24.68 -23.33
N GLY A 50 5.70 -25.36 -22.20
CA GLY A 50 6.63 -25.39 -21.07
C GLY A 50 7.96 -26.08 -21.41
N LEU A 51 7.96 -27.07 -22.30
CA LEU A 51 9.15 -27.77 -22.75
C LEU A 51 9.98 -26.90 -23.71
N LEU A 52 9.32 -26.14 -24.59
CA LEU A 52 9.98 -25.17 -25.47
C LEU A 52 10.63 -24.02 -24.67
N GLU A 53 9.96 -23.49 -23.64
CA GLU A 53 10.56 -22.46 -22.76
C GLU A 53 11.80 -23.01 -22.03
N PHE A 54 11.75 -24.28 -21.63
CA PHE A 54 12.86 -24.95 -20.94
C PHE A 54 14.06 -25.24 -21.87
N GLY A 55 13.81 -25.64 -23.11
CA GLY A 55 14.84 -25.76 -24.16
C GLY A 55 15.52 -24.42 -24.44
N GLY A 56 14.75 -23.33 -24.44
CA GLY A 56 15.30 -21.97 -24.55
C GLY A 56 16.25 -21.60 -23.41
N ILE A 57 15.90 -21.95 -22.17
CA ILE A 57 16.76 -21.73 -20.98
C ILE A 57 18.04 -22.54 -21.08
N ALA A 58 17.93 -23.82 -21.48
CA ALA A 58 19.07 -24.70 -21.61
C ALA A 58 20.07 -24.22 -22.67
N ALA A 59 19.59 -23.86 -23.86
CA ALA A 59 20.43 -23.30 -24.91
C ALA A 59 21.07 -21.96 -24.50
N HIS A 60 20.34 -21.11 -23.78
CA HIS A 60 20.88 -19.86 -23.25
C HIS A 60 22.03 -20.09 -22.25
N ASN A 61 21.90 -21.07 -21.36
CA ASN A 61 22.96 -21.43 -20.39
C ASN A 61 24.19 -22.04 -21.07
N LEU A 62 24.02 -22.69 -22.22
CA LEU A 62 25.14 -23.18 -23.05
C LEU A 62 25.81 -22.08 -23.89
N GLY A 63 25.29 -20.84 -23.85
CA GLY A 63 25.75 -19.75 -24.71
C GLY A 63 25.28 -19.85 -26.17
N ASP A 64 24.44 -20.82 -26.51
CA ASP A 64 23.84 -20.98 -27.84
C ASP A 64 22.61 -20.08 -27.96
N LEU A 65 22.88 -18.79 -28.19
CA LEU A 65 21.86 -17.76 -28.28
C LEU A 65 20.92 -17.94 -29.49
N GLU A 66 21.38 -18.59 -30.57
CA GLU A 66 20.56 -18.84 -31.75
C GLU A 66 19.51 -19.92 -31.50
N THR A 67 19.94 -21.05 -30.91
CA THR A 67 19.02 -22.11 -30.51
C THR A 67 18.07 -21.64 -29.40
N ALA A 68 18.55 -20.83 -28.45
CA ALA A 68 17.71 -20.23 -27.42
C ALA A 68 16.61 -19.34 -28.02
N GLU A 69 16.96 -18.47 -28.97
CA GLU A 69 16.01 -17.60 -29.67
C GLU A 69 14.94 -18.42 -30.40
N ARG A 70 15.34 -19.48 -31.10
CA ARG A 70 14.43 -20.37 -31.84
C ARG A 70 13.39 -21.01 -30.92
N PHE A 71 13.81 -21.48 -29.75
CA PHE A 71 12.91 -22.03 -28.75
C PHE A 71 11.96 -20.98 -28.18
N TYR A 72 12.47 -19.81 -27.80
CA TYR A 72 11.64 -18.75 -27.23
C TYR A 72 10.63 -18.15 -28.23
N ARG A 73 11.00 -17.99 -29.51
CA ARG A 73 10.06 -17.54 -30.56
C ARG A 73 8.89 -18.50 -30.69
N ARG A 74 9.16 -19.81 -30.73
CA ARG A 74 8.10 -20.82 -30.84
C ARG A 74 7.23 -20.90 -29.59
N ALA A 75 7.84 -20.83 -28.40
CA ALA A 75 7.08 -20.78 -27.14
C ALA A 75 6.19 -19.52 -27.06
N ALA A 76 6.66 -18.38 -27.57
CA ALA A 76 5.90 -17.14 -27.64
C ALA A 76 4.73 -17.21 -28.64
N CYS A 77 4.93 -17.85 -29.80
CA CYS A 77 3.87 -18.08 -30.79
C CYS A 77 2.81 -19.07 -30.27
N ALA A 78 3.23 -20.14 -29.61
CA ALA A 78 2.31 -21.15 -29.08
C ALA A 78 1.50 -20.61 -27.88
N HIS A 79 2.07 -19.68 -27.10
CA HIS A 79 1.41 -19.12 -25.93
C HIS A 79 1.90 -17.68 -25.64
N PRO A 80 1.15 -16.65 -26.10
CA PRO A 80 1.55 -15.24 -26.04
C PRO A 80 1.83 -14.69 -24.64
N GLN A 81 1.37 -15.38 -23.59
CA GLN A 81 1.56 -14.99 -22.19
C GLN A 81 2.82 -15.58 -21.52
N THR A 82 3.67 -16.32 -22.26
CA THR A 82 4.89 -16.94 -21.69
C THR A 82 6.00 -15.92 -21.41
N LYS A 83 6.92 -16.25 -20.50
CA LYS A 83 8.07 -15.39 -20.17
C LYS A 83 9.07 -15.29 -21.33
N SER A 84 8.87 -16.06 -22.40
CA SER A 84 9.66 -16.14 -23.62
C SER A 84 9.98 -14.77 -24.24
N TYR A 85 9.02 -13.82 -24.25
CA TYR A 85 9.25 -12.45 -24.73
C TYR A 85 10.34 -11.70 -23.95
N ARG A 86 10.43 -11.92 -22.62
CA ARG A 86 11.49 -11.31 -21.80
C ARG A 86 12.86 -11.88 -22.13
N TYR A 87 12.94 -13.16 -22.50
CA TYR A 87 14.20 -13.80 -22.86
C TYR A 87 14.65 -13.43 -24.27
N LEU A 88 13.73 -13.31 -25.24
CA LEU A 88 14.02 -12.75 -26.57
C LEU A 88 14.61 -11.34 -26.47
N PHE A 89 14.07 -10.50 -25.58
CA PHE A 89 14.60 -9.17 -25.33
C PHE A 89 16.02 -9.19 -24.72
N LYS A 90 16.31 -10.13 -23.81
CA LYS A 90 17.66 -10.31 -23.25
C LYS A 90 18.67 -10.77 -24.31
N ILE A 91 18.29 -11.72 -25.17
CA ILE A 91 19.14 -12.20 -26.27
C ILE A 91 19.44 -11.06 -27.25
N GLY A 92 18.42 -10.26 -27.61
CA GLY A 92 18.59 -9.06 -28.43
C GLY A 92 19.58 -8.06 -27.82
N ARG A 93 19.49 -7.82 -26.50
CA ARG A 93 20.42 -6.94 -25.76
C ARG A 93 21.85 -7.48 -25.73
N GLN A 94 22.02 -8.80 -25.56
CA GLN A 94 23.34 -9.44 -25.58
C GLN A 94 24.00 -9.35 -26.96
N ARG A 95 23.22 -9.50 -28.04
CA ARG A 95 23.72 -9.30 -29.41
C ARG A 95 24.02 -7.84 -29.75
N SER A 96 23.22 -6.89 -29.26
CA SER A 96 23.45 -5.46 -29.49
C SER A 96 24.63 -4.90 -28.70
N ALA A 97 25.07 -5.57 -27.62
CA ALA A 97 26.21 -5.12 -26.81
C ALA A 97 27.55 -5.07 -27.59
N GLY A 98 27.61 -5.64 -28.80
CA GLY A 98 28.76 -5.57 -29.71
C GLY A 98 28.55 -4.77 -30.99
N SER A 99 27.40 -4.10 -31.18
CA SER A 99 27.09 -3.36 -32.42
C SER A 99 26.51 -1.98 -32.08
N PRO A 100 27.23 -0.87 -32.37
CA PRO A 100 26.77 0.48 -32.04
C PRO A 100 25.52 0.94 -32.82
N ASP A 101 25.11 0.22 -33.87
CA ASP A 101 24.02 0.62 -34.77
C ASP A 101 22.65 -0.03 -34.49
N LEU A 102 22.53 -0.87 -33.44
CA LEU A 102 21.31 -1.60 -33.15
C LEU A 102 20.66 -1.15 -31.83
N THR A 103 19.72 -0.21 -31.94
CA THR A 103 18.84 0.18 -30.81
C THR A 103 17.81 -0.91 -30.52
N PRO A 104 17.49 -1.18 -29.23
CA PRO A 104 16.50 -2.19 -28.82
C PRO A 104 15.09 -2.02 -29.45
N LEU A 105 14.73 -0.80 -29.86
CA LEU A 105 13.46 -0.45 -30.50
C LEU A 105 13.30 -1.02 -31.92
N ARG A 106 14.38 -1.28 -32.66
CA ARG A 106 14.29 -1.92 -33.98
C ARG A 106 13.95 -3.40 -33.88
N TRP A 107 14.36 -4.07 -32.81
CA TRP A 107 14.03 -5.49 -32.58
C TRP A 107 12.55 -5.73 -32.27
N ALA A 108 11.86 -4.76 -31.65
CA ALA A 108 10.41 -4.85 -31.42
C ALA A 108 9.60 -4.84 -32.74
N ARG A 109 10.12 -4.19 -33.81
CA ARG A 109 9.48 -4.17 -35.14
C ARG A 109 9.73 -5.42 -35.98
N VAL A 110 10.77 -6.19 -35.68
CA VAL A 110 11.10 -7.44 -36.41
C VAL A 110 10.23 -8.62 -35.93
N LEU A 111 9.47 -8.45 -34.84
CA LEU A 111 8.74 -9.55 -34.22
C LEU A 111 7.39 -9.89 -34.85
N ASP A 112 6.75 -9.00 -35.63
CA ASP A 112 5.65 -9.32 -36.55
C ASP A 112 5.16 -8.04 -37.30
N PRO A 113 5.37 -7.88 -38.62
CA PRO A 113 4.77 -6.77 -39.37
C PRO A 113 3.27 -6.94 -39.68
N GLU A 114 2.69 -8.14 -39.51
CA GLU A 114 1.32 -8.47 -39.97
C GLU A 114 0.36 -8.90 -38.85
N SER A 115 0.76 -8.76 -37.59
CA SER A 115 -0.12 -9.05 -36.44
C SER A 115 -1.32 -8.08 -36.38
N THR A 116 -2.49 -8.59 -36.76
CA THR A 116 -3.82 -7.98 -36.70
C THR A 116 -4.24 -7.52 -35.30
N VAL A 117 -3.52 -7.93 -34.26
CA VAL A 117 -3.81 -7.59 -32.85
C VAL A 117 -3.50 -6.11 -32.54
N VAL A 118 -2.56 -5.49 -33.26
CA VAL A 118 -2.17 -4.09 -33.00
C VAL A 118 -3.07 -3.08 -33.72
N GLN A 119 -3.64 -3.43 -34.88
CA GLN A 119 -4.53 -2.53 -35.63
C GLN A 119 -5.91 -2.36 -34.97
N GLY A 120 -6.39 -3.36 -34.23
CA GLY A 120 -7.67 -3.28 -33.51
C GLY A 120 -7.67 -2.36 -32.28
N LEU A 121 -6.51 -2.06 -31.70
CA LEU A 121 -6.39 -1.27 -30.46
C LEU A 121 -6.39 0.26 -30.69
N PHE A 122 -6.26 0.72 -31.94
CA PHE A 122 -6.11 2.15 -32.28
C PHE A 122 -7.08 2.65 -33.35
N SER A 123 -8.09 1.87 -33.72
CA SER A 123 -9.16 2.37 -34.58
C SER A 123 -10.16 3.20 -33.75
N PRO A 124 -10.49 4.44 -34.14
CA PRO A 124 -11.53 5.21 -33.47
C PRO A 124 -12.89 4.48 -33.61
N PRO A 125 -13.78 4.56 -32.61
CA PRO A 125 -15.11 3.97 -32.72
C PRO A 125 -15.88 4.64 -33.87
N ALA A 126 -16.64 3.83 -34.62
CA ALA A 126 -17.57 4.31 -35.63
C ALA A 126 -18.58 5.28 -35.02
N GLU A 127 -18.91 6.36 -35.76
CA GLU A 127 -19.88 7.37 -35.34
C GLU A 127 -21.24 6.72 -34.99
N PRO A 128 -21.87 7.12 -33.88
CA PRO A 128 -23.21 6.66 -33.56
C PRO A 128 -24.24 7.24 -34.54
N PRO A 129 -25.33 6.52 -34.83
CA PRO A 129 -26.37 7.01 -35.74
C PRO A 129 -27.05 8.25 -35.13
N GLN A 130 -27.23 9.27 -35.97
CA GLN A 130 -27.94 10.50 -35.62
C GLN A 130 -29.37 10.17 -35.18
N ALA A 131 -29.69 10.50 -33.92
CA ALA A 131 -31.04 10.40 -33.39
C ALA A 131 -31.90 11.55 -33.94
N GLY A 132 -33.01 11.16 -34.56
CA GLY A 132 -33.99 12.06 -35.15
C GLY A 132 -34.74 12.91 -34.13
N GLU A 133 -35.27 14.00 -34.68
CA GLU A 133 -36.04 15.06 -34.05
C GLU A 133 -37.20 14.57 -33.20
N ALA A 134 -37.34 15.15 -32.00
CA ALA A 134 -38.61 15.21 -31.28
C ALA A 134 -38.85 16.66 -30.85
N THR A 135 -39.92 17.21 -31.39
CA THR A 135 -40.46 18.55 -31.18
C THR A 135 -41.26 18.66 -29.87
N ASP A 136 -41.47 19.92 -29.46
CA ASP A 136 -42.48 20.45 -28.52
C ASP A 136 -42.18 20.46 -27.01
N ALA A 137 -41.73 21.64 -26.54
CA ALA A 137 -42.27 22.26 -25.33
C ALA A 137 -42.12 23.80 -25.39
N ARG A 138 -43.23 24.51 -25.13
CA ARG A 138 -43.41 25.97 -25.10
C ARG A 138 -42.74 26.65 -23.89
N PRO A 139 -42.57 27.99 -23.91
CA PRO A 139 -41.68 28.70 -23.01
C PRO A 139 -42.35 29.15 -21.70
N MET A 140 -41.57 29.20 -20.62
CA MET A 140 -41.86 30.05 -19.45
C MET A 140 -40.88 31.21 -19.42
N THR A 141 -41.46 32.39 -19.23
CA THR A 141 -40.90 33.73 -19.21
C THR A 141 -40.19 34.08 -17.90
N ASP A 142 -39.20 34.96 -18.06
CA ASP A 142 -38.77 36.06 -17.20
C ASP A 142 -38.26 35.78 -15.77
N ALA A 143 -36.94 35.88 -15.61
CA ALA A 143 -36.33 36.47 -14.43
C ALA A 143 -35.06 37.25 -14.81
N ALA A 144 -35.06 38.54 -14.46
CA ALA A 144 -34.09 39.55 -14.82
C ALA A 144 -32.68 39.29 -14.24
N THR A 145 -31.66 39.55 -15.06
CA THR A 145 -30.24 39.59 -14.69
C THR A 145 -29.82 41.04 -14.45
N PRO A 146 -29.13 41.39 -13.35
CA PRO A 146 -28.41 42.66 -13.28
C PRO A 146 -26.99 42.53 -13.84
N ALA A 147 -26.60 43.58 -14.55
CA ALA A 147 -25.38 43.75 -15.32
C ALA A 147 -24.08 43.53 -14.52
N ALA A 148 -23.16 42.78 -15.11
CA ALA A 148 -21.78 42.69 -14.67
C ALA A 148 -20.93 43.76 -15.38
N THR A 149 -20.34 44.64 -14.57
CA THR A 149 -19.29 45.60 -14.95
C THR A 149 -18.03 44.90 -15.44
N GLU A 150 -17.53 45.34 -16.59
CA GLU A 150 -16.26 44.95 -17.20
C GLU A 150 -15.07 45.31 -16.28
N ALA A 151 -14.15 44.37 -16.11
CA ALA A 151 -12.81 44.59 -15.55
C ALA A 151 -11.75 44.35 -16.65
N PRO A 152 -10.66 45.12 -16.67
CA PRO A 152 -9.75 45.16 -17.81
C PRO A 152 -8.80 43.95 -17.86
N ALA A 153 -8.49 43.55 -19.09
CA ALA A 153 -7.54 42.49 -19.43
C ALA A 153 -6.14 42.76 -18.87
N ALA A 154 -5.65 41.86 -18.01
CA ALA A 154 -4.26 41.80 -17.61
C ALA A 154 -3.46 40.96 -18.62
N ALA A 155 -2.49 41.59 -19.28
CA ALA A 155 -1.58 40.95 -20.22
C ALA A 155 -0.65 39.96 -19.51
N SER A 156 -0.56 38.73 -20.02
CA SER A 156 0.41 37.73 -19.59
C SER A 156 1.80 38.03 -20.19
N PRO A 157 2.90 37.97 -19.41
CA PRO A 157 4.24 38.08 -19.98
C PRO A 157 4.62 36.79 -20.70
N LYS A 158 5.21 36.93 -21.90
CA LYS A 158 5.84 35.83 -22.64
C LYS A 158 7.07 35.32 -21.87
N PRO A 159 7.28 34.00 -21.77
CA PRO A 159 8.51 33.46 -21.21
C PRO A 159 9.66 33.58 -22.23
N ASP A 160 10.75 34.21 -21.82
CA ASP A 160 12.00 34.24 -22.58
C ASP A 160 12.59 32.84 -22.69
N GLY A 161 12.78 32.39 -23.93
CA GLY A 161 13.43 31.14 -24.26
C GLY A 161 14.92 31.19 -23.94
N ARG A 162 15.35 30.35 -22.98
CA ARG A 162 16.72 29.83 -22.94
C ARG A 162 16.68 28.29 -23.01
N PRO A 163 17.50 27.66 -23.86
CA PRO A 163 17.53 26.22 -24.00
C PRO A 163 18.12 25.56 -22.74
N GLY A 164 17.47 24.49 -22.31
CA GLY A 164 17.61 23.89 -21.00
C GLY A 164 18.88 23.06 -20.77
N GLU A 165 19.45 23.22 -19.58
CA GLU A 165 20.19 22.16 -18.91
C GLU A 165 19.18 21.13 -18.37
N GLN A 166 19.38 19.85 -18.68
CA GLN A 166 18.54 18.79 -18.14
C GLN A 166 18.69 18.70 -16.61
N PRO A 167 17.59 18.66 -15.83
CA PRO A 167 17.64 18.71 -14.36
C PRO A 167 18.34 17.51 -13.69
N GLY A 168 18.57 16.42 -14.43
CA GLY A 168 19.00 15.14 -13.84
C GLY A 168 20.42 15.08 -13.29
N ALA A 169 21.30 16.05 -13.57
CA ALA A 169 22.73 15.96 -13.19
C ALA A 169 23.11 16.72 -11.90
N ARG A 170 22.26 17.61 -11.38
CA ARG A 170 22.60 18.40 -10.17
C ARG A 170 22.36 17.64 -8.86
N VAL A 171 21.43 16.69 -8.83
CA VAL A 171 20.92 16.10 -7.58
C VAL A 171 21.89 15.08 -6.97
N ASP A 172 22.66 14.37 -7.79
CA ASP A 172 23.65 13.39 -7.31
C ASP A 172 24.73 14.04 -6.43
N ARG A 173 25.13 15.28 -6.70
CA ARG A 173 26.16 15.97 -5.91
C ARG A 173 25.64 16.52 -4.59
N TRP A 174 24.40 17.00 -4.53
CA TRP A 174 23.84 17.59 -3.30
C TRP A 174 23.43 16.53 -2.29
N VAL A 175 22.87 15.40 -2.72
CA VAL A 175 22.54 14.29 -1.82
C VAL A 175 23.81 13.68 -1.23
N LEU A 176 24.85 13.47 -2.04
CA LEU A 176 26.14 12.99 -1.56
C LEU A 176 26.85 14.02 -0.66
N ALA A 177 26.78 15.32 -0.97
CA ALA A 177 27.34 16.38 -0.13
C ALA A 177 26.57 16.58 1.19
N ALA A 178 25.26 16.38 1.22
CA ALA A 178 24.45 16.45 2.44
C ALA A 178 24.63 15.20 3.33
N LEU A 179 24.91 14.03 2.73
CA LEU A 179 25.19 12.79 3.45
C LEU A 179 26.65 12.67 3.89
N ALA A 180 27.61 13.33 3.22
CA ALA A 180 29.03 13.24 3.54
C ALA A 180 29.40 13.63 4.99
N PRO A 181 28.87 14.71 5.59
CA PRO A 181 29.11 15.03 7.01
C PRO A 181 28.54 14.00 7.97
N VAL A 182 27.44 13.35 7.59
CA VAL A 182 26.76 12.30 8.38
C VAL A 182 27.51 10.97 8.29
N LEU A 183 28.05 10.63 7.10
CA LEU A 183 28.72 9.35 6.84
C LEU A 183 30.21 9.34 7.20
N LEU A 184 30.91 10.48 7.09
CA LEU A 184 32.37 10.54 7.28
C LEU A 184 32.78 11.22 8.59
N GLY A 185 31.92 12.07 9.17
CA GLY A 185 32.20 12.81 10.41
C GLY A 185 33.54 13.58 10.41
N PRO A 186 33.95 14.15 11.55
CA PRO A 186 35.28 14.77 11.70
C PRO A 186 36.45 13.75 11.73
N PHE A 187 36.17 12.44 11.63
CA PHE A 187 37.14 11.39 11.94
C PHE A 187 37.95 10.89 10.73
N GLY A 188 37.51 11.17 9.49
CA GLY A 188 38.25 10.77 8.29
C GLY A 188 39.67 11.34 8.20
N ALA A 189 39.91 12.53 8.74
CA ALA A 189 41.22 13.17 8.77
C ALA A 189 42.15 12.62 9.88
N LEU A 190 41.58 12.07 10.97
CA LEU A 190 42.35 11.57 12.12
C LEU A 190 42.90 10.14 11.91
N ALA A 191 42.25 9.34 11.06
CA ALA A 191 42.69 7.98 10.77
C ALA A 191 43.97 7.90 9.90
N GLY A 192 44.26 8.92 9.10
CA GLY A 192 45.43 8.94 8.21
C GLY A 192 46.77 9.14 8.94
N ALA A 193 46.78 9.89 10.05
CA ALA A 193 48.00 10.22 10.78
C ALA A 193 48.48 9.10 11.72
N THR A 194 47.59 8.22 12.16
CA THR A 194 47.90 7.14 13.13
C THR A 194 48.44 5.87 12.47
N LEU A 195 48.11 5.61 11.20
CA LEU A 195 48.55 4.40 10.49
C LEU A 195 50.05 4.38 10.17
N ALA A 196 50.71 5.54 10.04
CA ALA A 196 52.13 5.64 9.73
C ALA A 196 53.05 5.34 10.93
N GLN A 197 52.57 5.48 12.17
CA GLN A 197 53.34 5.19 13.39
C GLN A 197 53.08 3.76 13.94
N ALA A 198 52.04 3.08 13.45
CA ALA A 198 51.62 1.77 13.95
C ALA A 198 52.53 0.59 13.58
N TRP A 199 53.52 0.80 12.71
CA TRP A 199 54.43 -0.26 12.22
C TRP A 199 55.56 -0.60 13.20
N ALA A 200 55.76 0.20 14.26
CA ALA A 200 56.80 0.01 15.26
C ALA A 200 56.30 -0.66 16.57
N LEU A 201 55.00 -0.87 16.72
CA LEU A 201 54.40 -1.49 17.91
C LEU A 201 54.13 -2.99 17.66
N PRO A 202 54.15 -3.83 18.72
CA PRO A 202 53.66 -5.21 18.63
C PRO A 202 52.26 -5.23 18.03
N TRP A 203 51.99 -6.19 17.12
CA TRP A 203 50.73 -6.27 16.37
C TRP A 203 49.47 -6.24 17.25
N TRP A 204 49.55 -6.70 18.50
CA TRP A 204 48.45 -6.67 19.46
C TRP A 204 48.15 -5.26 19.99
N TRP A 205 49.16 -4.39 20.14
CA TRP A 205 48.94 -2.97 20.47
C TRP A 205 48.27 -2.24 19.32
N THR A 206 48.66 -2.53 18.08
CA THR A 206 48.00 -1.99 16.89
C THR A 206 46.54 -2.47 16.81
N ALA A 207 46.27 -3.74 17.14
CA ALA A 207 44.92 -4.27 17.22
C ALA A 207 44.08 -3.60 18.33
N VAL A 208 44.66 -3.37 19.52
CA VAL A 208 44.00 -2.68 20.64
C VAL A 208 43.73 -1.22 20.29
N ALA A 209 44.70 -0.51 19.71
CA ALA A 209 44.56 0.88 19.30
C ALA A 209 43.51 1.03 18.18
N ALA A 210 43.50 0.12 17.21
CA ALA A 210 42.47 0.07 16.18
C ALA A 210 41.08 -0.20 16.78
N LEU A 211 40.97 -1.17 17.70
CA LEU A 211 39.71 -1.47 18.38
C LEU A 211 39.22 -0.27 19.21
N ALA A 212 40.10 0.37 19.98
CA ALA A 212 39.78 1.57 20.75
C ALA A 212 39.36 2.73 19.82
N GLY A 213 40.06 2.90 18.70
CA GLY A 213 39.73 3.87 17.66
C GLY A 213 38.39 3.65 16.98
N MET A 214 37.86 2.42 16.98
CA MET A 214 36.51 2.10 16.49
C MET A 214 35.45 2.21 17.59
N VAL A 215 35.74 1.71 18.78
CA VAL A 215 34.78 1.62 19.90
C VAL A 215 34.52 2.99 20.52
N ALA A 216 35.55 3.82 20.73
CA ALA A 216 35.37 5.11 21.39
C ALA A 216 34.45 6.06 20.59
N PRO A 217 34.61 6.25 19.27
CA PRO A 217 33.66 7.04 18.49
C PRO A 217 32.25 6.45 18.51
N ALA A 218 32.10 5.12 18.45
CA ALA A 218 30.79 4.49 18.52
C ALA A 218 30.07 4.77 19.85
N LEU A 219 30.79 4.72 20.98
CA LEU A 219 30.25 5.06 22.30
C LEU A 219 29.87 6.55 22.40
N VAL A 220 30.69 7.45 21.85
CA VAL A 220 30.38 8.90 21.81
C VAL A 220 29.13 9.16 20.98
N LEU A 221 29.02 8.56 19.80
CA LEU A 221 27.84 8.69 18.93
C LEU A 221 26.58 8.11 19.59
N GLU A 222 26.71 6.97 20.26
CA GLU A 222 25.62 6.32 20.99
C GLU A 222 25.14 7.17 22.16
N PHE A 223 26.06 7.72 22.96
CA PHE A 223 25.74 8.65 24.04
C PHE A 223 25.09 9.92 23.51
N TYR A 224 25.60 10.49 22.42
CA TYR A 224 25.00 11.65 21.76
C TYR A 224 23.56 11.37 21.31
N GLY A 225 23.34 10.24 20.63
CA GLY A 225 22.00 9.80 20.22
C GLY A 225 21.06 9.62 21.42
N PHE A 226 21.56 9.03 22.51
CA PHE A 226 20.81 8.85 23.75
C PHE A 226 20.40 10.19 24.38
N VAL A 227 21.34 11.12 24.56
CA VAL A 227 21.08 12.45 25.12
C VAL A 227 20.10 13.22 24.24
N ARG A 228 20.31 13.24 22.92
CA ARG A 228 19.46 13.96 21.97
C ARG A 228 18.02 13.43 21.99
N LEU A 229 17.84 12.12 21.83
CA LEU A 229 16.50 11.52 21.78
C LEU A 229 15.77 11.61 23.12
N THR A 230 16.50 11.49 24.24
CA THR A 230 15.90 11.65 25.58
C THR A 230 15.54 13.10 25.85
N GLY A 231 16.36 14.05 25.39
CA GLY A 231 16.04 15.48 25.46
C GLY A 231 14.83 15.87 24.60
N GLU A 232 14.64 15.24 23.43
CA GLU A 232 13.45 15.47 22.59
C GLU A 232 12.16 14.96 23.22
N THR A 233 12.20 13.83 23.95
CA THR A 233 10.99 13.20 24.49
C THR A 233 10.75 13.43 25.97
N GLY A 234 11.76 13.88 26.72
CA GLY A 234 11.73 13.92 28.20
C GLY A 234 11.62 12.54 28.86
N GLN A 235 11.81 11.45 28.09
CA GLN A 235 11.56 10.08 28.55
C GLN A 235 12.73 9.14 28.18
N LEU A 236 13.11 8.28 29.14
CA LEU A 236 14.11 7.23 28.97
C LEU A 236 13.49 6.00 28.27
N VAL A 237 13.33 6.10 26.96
CA VAL A 237 12.78 5.02 26.12
C VAL A 237 13.88 4.42 25.25
N GLY A 238 14.05 3.11 25.29
CA GLY A 238 15.03 2.41 24.45
C GLY A 238 14.75 2.60 22.94
N PRO A 239 15.79 2.61 22.08
CA PRO A 239 15.66 2.92 20.65
C PRO A 239 14.73 1.96 19.91
N ALA A 240 14.76 0.66 20.23
CA ALA A 240 13.82 -0.31 19.66
C ALA A 240 12.36 0.06 19.95
N ARG A 241 12.05 0.51 21.17
CA ARG A 241 10.69 0.93 21.56
C ARG A 241 10.31 2.27 20.92
N ARG A 242 11.26 3.18 20.73
CA ARG A 242 11.05 4.43 19.96
C ARG A 242 10.72 4.14 18.50
N LEU A 243 11.53 3.32 17.83
CA LEU A 243 11.30 2.92 16.43
C LEU A 243 9.98 2.15 16.25
N GLN A 244 9.57 1.36 17.25
CA GLN A 244 8.28 0.67 17.26
C GLN A 244 7.11 1.62 17.56
N GLY A 245 7.27 2.60 18.44
CA GLY A 245 6.24 3.60 18.74
C GLY A 245 5.95 4.54 17.58
N GLU A 246 6.90 4.73 16.67
CA GLU A 246 6.68 5.44 15.41
C GLU A 246 5.93 4.62 14.36
N THR A 247 5.92 3.29 14.49
CA THR A 247 5.18 2.44 13.58
C THR A 247 3.75 2.30 14.04
N ASN A 248 2.86 2.88 13.24
CA ASN A 248 1.45 2.57 13.23
C ASN A 248 1.24 1.04 13.32
N SER A 249 0.53 0.59 14.35
CA SER A 249 0.35 -0.82 14.69
C SER A 249 -0.27 -1.63 13.56
N TYR A 250 -1.16 -1.03 12.76
CA TYR A 250 -1.66 -1.64 11.53
C TYR A 250 -0.55 -1.88 10.51
N ILE A 251 0.36 -0.90 10.29
CA ILE A 251 1.50 -1.09 9.39
C ILE A 251 2.40 -2.21 9.92
N SER A 252 2.66 -2.24 11.22
CA SER A 252 3.43 -3.31 11.86
C SER A 252 2.79 -4.67 11.62
N GLN A 253 1.47 -4.81 11.79
CA GLN A 253 0.77 -6.09 11.54
C GLN A 253 0.87 -6.53 10.07
N VAL A 254 0.58 -5.64 9.13
CA VAL A 254 0.67 -5.96 7.69
C VAL A 254 2.10 -6.37 7.29
N THR A 255 3.12 -5.72 7.85
CA THR A 255 4.52 -5.93 7.46
C THR A 255 5.21 -7.08 8.21
N GLU A 256 4.83 -7.34 9.47
CA GLU A 256 5.36 -8.45 10.27
C GLU A 256 4.83 -9.80 9.79
N ASP A 257 3.52 -9.90 9.55
CA ASP A 257 2.89 -11.18 9.23
C ASP A 257 3.27 -11.66 7.83
N GLN A 258 3.43 -10.75 6.85
CA GLN A 258 3.93 -11.11 5.51
C GLN A 258 5.37 -11.64 5.50
N GLY A 259 6.13 -11.42 6.57
CA GLY A 259 7.53 -11.83 6.68
C GLY A 259 7.75 -13.27 7.14
N GLY A 260 6.71 -13.97 7.64
CA GLY A 260 6.79 -15.37 8.10
C GLY A 260 7.94 -15.65 9.08
N ARG A 261 7.66 -15.69 10.40
CA ARG A 261 8.67 -15.88 11.47
C ARG A 261 9.68 -17.01 11.24
N LYS A 262 9.33 -18.06 10.49
CA LYS A 262 10.15 -19.27 10.30
C LYS A 262 11.13 -19.24 9.13
N GLN A 263 11.09 -18.26 8.23
CA GLN A 263 11.92 -18.33 7.00
C GLN A 263 13.00 -17.24 6.86
N GLY A 264 13.34 -16.49 7.91
CA GLY A 264 14.33 -15.42 7.79
C GLY A 264 13.97 -14.37 6.73
N PHE A 265 12.69 -14.30 6.35
CA PHE A 265 12.23 -13.46 5.26
C PHE A 265 12.17 -12.00 5.73
N ARG A 266 12.65 -11.13 4.84
CA ARG A 266 12.73 -9.69 5.03
C ARG A 266 11.34 -9.13 5.35
N ARG A 267 11.22 -8.31 6.41
CA ARG A 267 10.07 -7.40 6.56
C ARG A 267 9.95 -6.63 5.25
N ARG A 268 8.76 -6.63 4.67
CA ARG A 268 8.47 -5.85 3.47
C ARG A 268 8.07 -4.44 3.90
N SER A 269 8.50 -3.44 3.13
CA SER A 269 7.95 -2.10 3.28
C SER A 269 6.45 -2.13 3.01
N PHE A 270 5.70 -1.30 3.73
CA PHE A 270 4.24 -1.21 3.53
C PHE A 270 3.88 -0.83 2.09
N ALA A 271 4.65 0.05 1.45
CA ALA A 271 4.47 0.40 0.03
C ALA A 271 4.49 -0.84 -0.88
N SER A 272 5.40 -1.78 -0.62
CA SER A 272 5.54 -2.99 -1.44
C SER A 272 4.40 -4.00 -1.26
N ALA A 273 3.60 -3.83 -0.21
CA ALA A 273 2.39 -4.62 0.04
C ALA A 273 1.15 -4.04 -0.66
N LEU A 274 1.25 -2.87 -1.29
CA LEU A 274 0.15 -2.23 -2.01
C LEU A 274 0.30 -2.38 -3.53
N THR A 275 -0.82 -2.30 -4.23
CA THR A 275 -0.90 -2.17 -5.68
C THR A 275 -1.94 -1.11 -6.04
N PRO A 276 -1.72 -0.28 -7.07
CA PRO A 276 -2.76 0.62 -7.57
C PRO A 276 -4.05 -0.11 -7.90
N HIS A 277 -5.17 0.55 -7.66
CA HIS A 277 -6.49 0.08 -8.05
C HIS A 277 -7.27 1.22 -8.69
N PRO A 278 -7.85 1.02 -9.90
CA PRO A 278 -8.43 2.11 -10.68
C PRO A 278 -9.60 2.81 -9.98
N TYR A 279 -10.40 2.08 -9.21
CA TYR A 279 -11.63 2.63 -8.61
C TYR A 279 -11.52 3.04 -7.14
N VAL A 280 -10.54 2.49 -6.41
CA VAL A 280 -10.43 2.69 -4.95
C VAL A 280 -9.01 3.08 -4.55
N ALA A 281 -8.29 3.70 -5.50
CA ALA A 281 -6.92 4.20 -5.39
C ALA A 281 -5.85 3.10 -5.25
N TYR A 282 -5.96 2.22 -4.27
CA TYR A 282 -5.02 1.13 -4.02
C TYR A 282 -5.66 -0.02 -3.23
N VAL A 283 -5.12 -1.23 -3.41
CA VAL A 283 -5.47 -2.44 -2.66
C VAL A 283 -4.22 -3.19 -2.22
N ASN A 284 -4.35 -4.25 -1.43
CA ASN A 284 -3.20 -5.09 -1.08
C ASN A 284 -2.79 -5.94 -2.28
N LYS A 285 -1.49 -6.04 -2.47
CA LYS A 285 -0.88 -6.99 -3.38
C LYS A 285 -1.00 -8.41 -2.81
N PRO A 286 -1.36 -9.42 -3.62
CA PRO A 286 -1.35 -10.81 -3.17
C PRO A 286 0.04 -11.21 -2.66
N PRO A 287 0.14 -11.92 -1.53
CA PRO A 287 1.40 -12.49 -1.07
C PRO A 287 1.86 -13.56 -2.05
N ARG A 288 3.10 -14.02 -1.89
CA ARG A 288 3.63 -15.08 -2.74
C ARG A 288 2.94 -16.42 -2.55
N SER A 289 2.34 -16.66 -1.38
CA SER A 289 1.62 -17.89 -1.06
C SER A 289 0.12 -17.61 -0.90
N PRO A 290 -0.77 -18.28 -1.65
CA PRO A 290 -2.22 -18.11 -1.52
C PRO A 290 -2.77 -18.54 -0.15
N ASP A 291 -2.03 -19.37 0.58
CA ASP A 291 -2.39 -19.88 1.92
C ASP A 291 -1.93 -18.97 3.06
N HIS A 292 -1.33 -17.82 2.72
CA HIS A 292 -0.90 -16.88 3.74
C HIS A 292 -2.12 -16.37 4.55
N PRO A 293 -2.05 -16.31 5.90
CA PRO A 293 -3.19 -15.88 6.73
C PRO A 293 -3.73 -14.48 6.39
N LEU A 294 -2.84 -13.61 5.90
CA LEU A 294 -3.15 -12.26 5.39
C LEU A 294 -3.19 -12.18 3.85
N ALA A 295 -3.38 -13.29 3.14
CA ALA A 295 -3.58 -13.25 1.70
C ALA A 295 -4.86 -12.47 1.39
N PRO A 296 -4.79 -11.37 0.61
CA PRO A 296 -5.97 -10.67 0.21
C PRO A 296 -6.83 -11.56 -0.66
N ASN A 297 -8.11 -11.22 -0.69
CA ASN A 297 -9.15 -11.86 -1.45
C ASN A 297 -9.09 -11.45 -2.94
N ASN A 298 -10.08 -11.90 -3.69
CA ASN A 298 -10.26 -11.63 -5.12
C ASN A 298 -10.42 -10.14 -5.48
N TYR A 299 -10.58 -9.25 -4.49
CA TYR A 299 -10.65 -7.79 -4.68
C TYR A 299 -9.45 -7.04 -4.08
N GLY A 300 -8.45 -7.75 -3.52
CA GLY A 300 -7.28 -7.12 -2.92
C GLY A 300 -7.47 -6.69 -1.45
N PHE A 301 -8.57 -7.09 -0.80
CA PHE A 301 -8.82 -6.83 0.63
C PHE A 301 -8.48 -8.03 1.49
N PHE A 302 -8.26 -7.84 2.79
CA PHE A 302 -8.01 -8.98 3.66
C PHE A 302 -9.25 -9.86 3.86
N ASN A 303 -9.07 -10.98 4.54
CA ASN A 303 -10.14 -11.89 4.94
C ASN A 303 -10.71 -12.75 3.78
N ARG A 304 -12.01 -13.08 3.82
CA ARG A 304 -12.68 -14.02 2.92
C ARG A 304 -12.89 -13.42 1.52
N PRO A 305 -12.97 -14.27 0.47
CA PRO A 305 -13.44 -13.89 -0.85
C PRO A 305 -14.75 -13.11 -0.79
N PHE A 306 -14.85 -12.07 -1.61
CA PHE A 306 -16.15 -11.45 -1.86
C PHE A 306 -16.88 -12.30 -2.89
N PRO A 307 -18.15 -12.64 -2.66
CA PRO A 307 -18.91 -13.33 -3.67
C PRO A 307 -19.22 -12.38 -4.83
N TYR A 308 -19.53 -12.94 -5.99
CA TYR A 308 -19.95 -12.15 -7.16
C TYR A 308 -21.43 -11.75 -7.05
N GLU A 309 -22.22 -12.57 -6.36
CA GLU A 309 -23.66 -12.42 -6.16
C GLU A 309 -24.02 -12.66 -4.70
N ARG A 310 -25.15 -12.11 -4.26
CA ARG A 310 -25.69 -12.37 -2.92
C ARG A 310 -26.00 -13.85 -2.74
N ASP A 311 -25.51 -14.41 -1.64
CA ASP A 311 -25.94 -15.73 -1.18
C ASP A 311 -27.31 -15.61 -0.50
N PRO A 312 -28.36 -16.32 -0.97
CA PRO A 312 -29.68 -16.25 -0.35
C PRO A 312 -29.71 -16.85 1.08
N GLY A 313 -28.76 -17.72 1.42
CA GLY A 313 -28.61 -18.32 2.75
C GLY A 313 -27.90 -17.43 3.77
N LEU A 314 -27.36 -16.28 3.37
CA LEU A 314 -26.57 -15.39 4.24
C LEU A 314 -27.12 -13.96 4.21
N PHE A 315 -26.93 -13.24 5.32
CA PHE A 315 -27.05 -11.77 5.34
C PHE A 315 -25.65 -11.15 5.34
N GLN A 316 -25.23 -10.67 4.18
CA GLN A 316 -23.84 -10.25 3.97
C GLN A 316 -23.66 -8.75 4.20
N ILE A 317 -22.73 -8.42 5.08
CA ILE A 317 -22.40 -7.04 5.49
C ILE A 317 -20.99 -6.71 5.02
N LEU A 318 -20.84 -5.72 4.14
CA LEU A 318 -19.56 -5.11 3.86
C LEU A 318 -19.21 -4.11 4.96
N VAL A 319 -18.10 -4.31 5.66
CA VAL A 319 -17.51 -3.26 6.52
C VAL A 319 -16.42 -2.53 5.74
N SER A 320 -16.57 -1.22 5.53
CA SER A 320 -15.60 -0.38 4.82
C SER A 320 -15.08 0.77 5.69
N GLY A 321 -13.91 1.31 5.35
CA GLY A 321 -13.26 2.37 6.10
C GLY A 321 -11.73 2.23 6.12
N GLY A 322 -11.12 2.88 7.12
CA GLY A 322 -9.67 2.95 7.31
C GLY A 322 -9.03 1.71 7.94
N SER A 323 -7.85 1.89 8.55
CA SER A 323 -7.09 0.81 9.19
C SER A 323 -7.79 0.21 10.41
N VAL A 324 -8.52 1.03 11.16
CA VAL A 324 -9.36 0.56 12.28
C VAL A 324 -10.45 -0.37 11.78
N ALA A 325 -11.20 0.03 10.74
CA ALA A 325 -12.18 -0.84 10.09
C ALA A 325 -11.54 -2.11 9.52
N THR A 326 -10.31 -2.02 9.01
CA THR A 326 -9.58 -3.17 8.47
C THR A 326 -9.27 -4.21 9.55
N GLN A 327 -8.81 -3.78 10.72
CA GLN A 327 -8.52 -4.67 11.85
C GLN A 327 -9.81 -5.16 12.52
N PHE A 328 -10.81 -4.29 12.64
CA PHE A 328 -12.13 -4.61 13.17
C PHE A 328 -12.91 -5.64 12.31
N ALA A 329 -12.88 -5.51 10.99
CA ALA A 329 -13.44 -6.51 10.07
C ALA A 329 -12.53 -7.74 9.87
N GLN A 330 -11.42 -7.76 10.62
CA GLN A 330 -10.42 -8.79 10.73
C GLN A 330 -9.57 -9.01 9.47
N MET A 331 -8.25 -8.97 9.65
CA MET A 331 -7.29 -9.16 8.56
C MET A 331 -6.93 -10.64 8.34
N ASN A 332 -6.89 -11.39 9.44
CA ASN A 332 -6.55 -12.80 9.42
C ASN A 332 -7.79 -13.65 9.09
N ARG A 333 -7.67 -14.60 8.15
CA ARG A 333 -8.74 -15.56 7.81
C ARG A 333 -9.21 -16.40 9.00
N ASN A 334 -8.33 -16.61 9.99
CA ASN A 334 -8.63 -17.38 11.20
C ASN A 334 -8.75 -16.50 12.45
N GLY A 335 -8.76 -15.16 12.28
CA GLY A 335 -8.92 -14.24 13.40
C GLY A 335 -10.38 -14.11 13.86
N PRO A 336 -10.60 -13.47 15.01
CA PRO A 336 -11.93 -13.28 15.58
C PRO A 336 -12.83 -12.42 14.69
N ARG A 337 -14.11 -12.77 14.61
CA ARG A 337 -15.09 -12.13 13.74
C ARG A 337 -15.97 -11.16 14.52
N TYR A 338 -15.36 -10.13 15.13
CA TYR A 338 -15.99 -9.31 16.16
C TYR A 338 -17.46 -8.93 15.88
N LEU A 339 -17.74 -8.21 14.78
CA LEU A 339 -19.10 -7.77 14.45
C LEU A 339 -20.03 -8.94 14.06
N GLU A 340 -19.51 -9.92 13.31
CA GLU A 340 -20.29 -11.11 12.91
C GLU A 340 -20.72 -11.92 14.12
N GLU A 341 -19.82 -12.13 15.08
CA GLU A 341 -20.08 -12.83 16.35
C GLU A 341 -21.06 -12.06 17.21
N ALA A 342 -20.88 -10.74 17.37
CA ALA A 342 -21.78 -9.91 18.16
C ALA A 342 -23.21 -9.91 17.60
N LEU A 343 -23.36 -9.76 16.28
CA LEU A 343 -24.66 -9.82 15.61
C LEU A 343 -25.29 -11.21 15.71
N ASN A 344 -24.55 -12.27 15.37
CA ASN A 344 -25.07 -13.64 15.41
C ASN A 344 -25.38 -14.13 16.82
N ARG A 345 -24.74 -13.58 17.86
CA ARG A 345 -25.06 -13.91 19.25
C ARG A 345 -26.40 -13.32 19.69
N ARG A 346 -26.72 -12.10 19.26
CA ARG A 346 -27.86 -11.33 19.80
C ARG A 346 -29.08 -11.23 18.88
N PHE A 347 -28.89 -11.25 17.56
CA PHE A 347 -29.95 -10.92 16.60
C PHE A 347 -30.17 -12.02 15.56
N LEU A 348 -31.38 -12.08 15.02
CA LEU A 348 -31.72 -12.82 13.81
C LEU A 348 -31.46 -11.96 12.58
N PRO A 349 -30.83 -12.49 11.52
CA PRO A 349 -30.65 -11.74 10.29
C PRO A 349 -32.00 -11.48 9.59
N PRO A 350 -32.15 -10.35 8.87
CA PRO A 350 -33.38 -10.05 8.13
C PRO A 350 -33.72 -11.10 7.07
N LYS A 351 -32.72 -11.82 6.56
CA LYS A 351 -32.85 -12.97 5.64
C LYS A 351 -31.69 -13.94 5.87
N GLY A 352 -31.81 -15.15 5.34
CA GLY A 352 -30.78 -16.18 5.46
C GLY A 352 -30.64 -16.71 6.89
N GLU A 353 -29.62 -17.53 7.10
CA GLU A 353 -29.41 -18.28 8.34
C GLU A 353 -28.57 -17.50 9.36
N ARG A 354 -27.64 -16.67 8.87
CA ARG A 354 -26.69 -15.93 9.71
C ARG A 354 -26.15 -14.67 9.06
N PHE A 355 -25.65 -13.76 9.89
CA PHE A 355 -24.85 -12.64 9.45
C PHE A 355 -23.46 -13.12 9.01
N VAL A 356 -22.94 -12.50 7.94
CA VAL A 356 -21.56 -12.67 7.48
C VAL A 356 -20.93 -11.30 7.23
N VAL A 357 -19.75 -11.07 7.80
CA VAL A 357 -19.01 -9.81 7.62
C VAL A 357 -17.87 -9.98 6.63
N LEU A 358 -17.86 -9.12 5.61
CA LEU A 358 -16.82 -8.96 4.60
C LEU A 358 -15.97 -7.72 4.93
N ASN A 359 -14.66 -7.85 4.79
CA ASN A 359 -13.72 -6.75 5.04
C ASN A 359 -13.45 -5.99 3.74
N GLY A 360 -14.15 -4.87 3.54
CA GLY A 360 -13.92 -3.91 2.45
C GLY A 360 -13.16 -2.66 2.90
N ALA A 361 -12.41 -2.76 3.98
CA ALA A 361 -11.63 -1.67 4.54
C ALA A 361 -10.14 -1.82 4.22
N LEU A 362 -9.44 -0.69 4.15
CA LEU A 362 -8.00 -0.69 3.99
C LEU A 362 -7.33 0.46 4.74
N GLY A 363 -6.11 0.21 5.21
CA GLY A 363 -5.41 1.19 6.01
C GLY A 363 -5.21 2.52 5.31
N GLY A 364 -5.55 3.61 5.99
CA GLY A 364 -5.42 4.98 5.51
C GLY A 364 -6.46 5.39 4.46
N TRP A 365 -7.43 4.52 4.16
CA TRP A 365 -8.62 4.93 3.41
C TRP A 365 -9.43 5.95 4.18
N ARG A 366 -10.07 6.80 3.40
CA ARG A 366 -11.04 7.82 3.75
C ARG A 366 -11.98 8.02 2.56
N TYR A 367 -13.04 8.80 2.69
CA TYR A 367 -13.88 9.11 1.53
C TYR A 367 -13.05 9.77 0.39
N PRO A 368 -13.33 9.44 -0.89
CA PRO A 368 -14.47 8.66 -1.41
C PRO A 368 -14.26 7.13 -1.52
N GLN A 369 -13.18 6.54 -1.01
CA GLN A 369 -12.87 5.11 -1.23
C GLN A 369 -14.00 4.16 -0.77
N GLN A 370 -14.67 4.46 0.35
CA GLN A 370 -15.81 3.71 0.88
C GLN A 370 -16.97 3.67 -0.12
N VAL A 371 -17.21 4.76 -0.84
CA VAL A 371 -18.22 4.83 -1.90
C VAL A 371 -17.83 3.91 -3.05
N GLY A 372 -16.57 3.99 -3.48
CA GLY A 372 -16.05 3.19 -4.59
C GLY A 372 -16.19 1.67 -4.33
N ILE A 373 -15.78 1.19 -3.16
CA ILE A 373 -15.90 -0.25 -2.85
C ILE A 373 -17.37 -0.68 -2.74
N SER A 374 -18.23 0.17 -2.16
CA SER A 374 -19.65 -0.16 -2.01
C SER A 374 -20.35 -0.28 -3.36
N ALA A 375 -20.02 0.60 -4.31
CA ALA A 375 -20.54 0.51 -5.68
C ALA A 375 -20.07 -0.77 -6.38
N MET A 376 -18.79 -1.15 -6.22
CA MET A 376 -18.24 -2.37 -6.81
C MET A 376 -18.86 -3.66 -6.26
N THR A 377 -19.34 -3.65 -5.01
CA THR A 377 -19.88 -4.85 -4.33
C THR A 377 -21.40 -4.84 -4.19
N ALA A 378 -22.10 -3.89 -4.80
CA ALA A 378 -23.54 -3.70 -4.58
C ALA A 378 -24.38 -4.96 -4.89
N SER A 379 -23.98 -5.74 -5.90
CA SER A 379 -24.64 -7.01 -6.28
C SER A 379 -24.33 -8.17 -5.34
N ALA A 380 -23.31 -8.04 -4.49
CA ALA A 380 -22.78 -9.12 -3.66
C ALA A 380 -23.24 -9.04 -2.20
N VAL A 381 -23.66 -7.87 -1.72
CA VAL A 381 -23.94 -7.63 -0.30
C VAL A 381 -25.36 -7.18 -0.03
N ASP A 382 -25.84 -7.42 1.19
CA ASP A 382 -27.15 -7.00 1.68
C ASP A 382 -27.10 -5.72 2.49
N ALA A 383 -25.94 -5.44 3.08
CA ALA A 383 -25.69 -4.22 3.82
C ALA A 383 -24.25 -3.70 3.65
N VAL A 384 -24.10 -2.39 3.83
CA VAL A 384 -22.82 -1.70 3.94
C VAL A 384 -22.77 -0.99 5.29
N VAL A 385 -21.70 -1.21 6.03
CA VAL A 385 -21.39 -0.51 7.28
C VAL A 385 -20.07 0.21 7.09
N THR A 386 -20.03 1.52 7.34
CA THR A 386 -18.75 2.25 7.34
C THR A 386 -18.30 2.50 8.77
N LEU A 387 -17.00 2.32 9.02
CA LEU A 387 -16.34 2.67 10.28
C LEU A 387 -15.16 3.57 9.96
N ASP A 388 -15.33 4.87 10.17
CA ASP A 388 -14.39 5.90 9.72
C ASP A 388 -14.34 7.08 10.70
N GLY A 389 -13.62 8.15 10.35
CA GLY A 389 -13.49 9.34 11.17
C GLY A 389 -12.06 9.83 11.29
N PHE A 390 -11.14 8.93 11.64
CA PHE A 390 -9.78 9.35 12.03
C PHE A 390 -8.97 9.86 10.84
N ASN A 391 -9.02 9.15 9.70
CA ASN A 391 -8.26 9.57 8.51
C ASN A 391 -8.87 10.82 7.86
N GLU A 392 -10.18 10.97 7.94
CA GLU A 392 -10.92 12.16 7.54
C GLU A 392 -10.49 13.35 8.39
N ALA A 393 -10.63 13.27 9.71
CA ALA A 393 -10.27 14.34 10.63
C ALA A 393 -8.77 14.69 10.55
N ALA A 394 -7.90 13.69 10.42
CA ALA A 394 -6.47 13.91 10.21
C ALA A 394 -6.17 14.64 8.89
N MET A 395 -6.97 14.45 7.85
CA MET A 395 -6.87 15.21 6.61
C MET A 395 -7.39 16.64 6.78
N MET A 396 -8.49 16.83 7.52
CA MET A 396 -9.07 18.15 7.81
C MET A 396 -8.11 19.06 8.61
N MET A 397 -7.22 18.46 9.41
CA MET A 397 -6.15 19.20 10.08
C MET A 397 -5.08 19.74 9.13
N ARG A 398 -4.95 19.21 7.91
CA ARG A 398 -3.97 19.69 6.93
C ARG A 398 -4.47 20.95 6.24
N ASP A 399 -3.62 21.96 6.22
CA ASP A 399 -3.94 23.25 5.60
C ASP A 399 -3.96 23.14 4.07
N GLY A 400 -4.93 23.82 3.46
CA GLY A 400 -4.97 24.04 2.01
C GLY A 400 -5.46 22.88 1.13
N VAL A 401 -5.89 21.73 1.69
CA VAL A 401 -6.28 20.56 0.88
C VAL A 401 -7.67 20.01 1.20
N LEU A 402 -8.39 19.58 0.17
CA LEU A 402 -9.71 18.95 0.29
C LEU A 402 -9.64 17.62 1.06
N VAL A 403 -10.75 17.18 1.68
CA VAL A 403 -10.79 15.90 2.42
C VAL A 403 -10.56 14.70 1.47
N GLU A 404 -10.98 14.85 0.22
CA GLU A 404 -10.82 13.91 -0.90
C GLU A 404 -9.39 13.75 -1.39
N THR A 405 -8.49 14.67 -1.04
CA THR A 405 -7.10 14.66 -1.50
C THR A 405 -6.55 13.25 -1.31
N PRO A 406 -5.84 12.65 -2.28
CA PRO A 406 -5.33 11.31 -2.12
C PRO A 406 -4.40 11.18 -0.91
N GLY A 407 -4.50 10.06 -0.19
CA GLY A 407 -3.61 9.76 0.93
C GLY A 407 -2.18 9.49 0.46
N ARG A 408 -1.20 9.67 1.35
CA ARG A 408 0.20 9.30 1.08
C ARG A 408 0.34 7.87 0.53
N LYS A 409 -0.53 6.95 0.94
CA LYS A 409 -0.54 5.55 0.50
C LYS A 409 -0.92 5.37 -0.98
N PHE A 410 -1.79 6.24 -1.52
CA PHE A 410 -2.05 6.28 -2.97
C PHE A 410 -0.80 6.70 -3.72
N LEU A 411 -0.09 7.70 -3.21
CA LEU A 411 1.11 8.25 -3.83
C LEU A 411 2.27 7.25 -3.75
N MET A 412 2.37 6.52 -2.64
CA MET A 412 3.33 5.41 -2.47
C MET A 412 3.06 4.24 -3.43
N SER A 413 1.80 3.99 -3.80
CA SER A 413 1.46 2.97 -4.81
C SER A 413 1.57 3.51 -6.24
N ASN A 414 1.54 4.82 -6.42
CA ASN A 414 1.62 5.51 -7.72
C ASN A 414 2.74 6.57 -7.71
N PRO A 415 4.02 6.18 -7.57
CA PRO A 415 5.12 7.12 -7.38
C PRO A 415 5.31 8.08 -8.56
N GLY A 416 4.81 7.74 -9.75
CA GLY A 416 4.87 8.60 -10.93
C GLY A 416 3.91 9.80 -10.93
N LEU A 417 2.99 9.91 -9.98
CA LEU A 417 1.96 10.96 -9.97
C LEU A 417 2.29 12.19 -9.11
N GLU A 418 3.06 12.03 -8.04
CA GLU A 418 3.26 13.12 -7.07
C GLU A 418 4.51 13.94 -7.39
N HIS A 419 5.67 13.32 -7.63
CA HIS A 419 6.95 14.02 -7.72
C HIS A 419 7.98 13.24 -8.53
N GLY A 420 9.04 13.93 -8.96
CA GLY A 420 10.19 13.32 -9.63
C GLY A 420 10.73 12.09 -8.87
N TYR A 421 11.38 11.20 -9.63
CA TYR A 421 12.01 9.95 -9.17
C TYR A 421 12.78 10.07 -7.84
N GLU A 422 13.31 11.26 -7.54
CA GLU A 422 14.02 11.65 -6.32
C GLU A 422 13.24 11.40 -5.02
N ARG A 423 11.95 11.76 -4.95
CA ARG A 423 11.15 11.55 -3.73
C ARG A 423 10.95 10.08 -3.45
N MET A 424 10.70 9.30 -4.49
CA MET A 424 10.59 7.85 -4.40
C MET A 424 11.90 7.23 -3.93
N VAL A 425 13.05 7.67 -4.47
CA VAL A 425 14.37 7.22 -4.03
C VAL A 425 14.64 7.61 -2.59
N GLY A 426 14.28 8.82 -2.18
CA GLY A 426 14.37 9.28 -0.80
C GLY A 426 13.57 8.41 0.16
N ASP A 427 12.27 8.23 -0.09
CA ASP A 427 11.39 7.40 0.74
C ASP A 427 11.83 5.92 0.76
N TRP A 428 12.34 5.41 -0.37
CA TRP A 428 12.95 4.08 -0.45
C TRP A 428 14.20 3.98 0.41
N LEU A 429 15.12 4.95 0.34
CA LEU A 429 16.33 5.01 1.14
C LEU A 429 16.01 5.12 2.63
N ALA A 430 15.06 5.98 3.01
CA ALA A 430 14.61 6.13 4.39
C ALA A 430 14.00 4.84 4.95
N SER A 431 13.24 4.14 4.12
CA SER A 431 12.67 2.83 4.46
C SER A 431 13.76 1.78 4.55
N TRP A 432 14.74 1.78 3.65
CA TRP A 432 15.88 0.87 3.67
C TRP A 432 16.76 1.06 4.91
N VAL A 433 17.11 2.30 5.27
CA VAL A 433 17.89 2.61 6.49
C VAL A 433 17.13 2.17 7.73
N TYR A 434 15.83 2.44 7.79
CA TYR A 434 14.98 1.99 8.88
C TYR A 434 14.86 0.46 8.97
N GLU A 435 14.74 -0.22 7.83
CA GLU A 435 14.72 -1.69 7.80
C GLU A 435 16.07 -2.27 8.26
N GLN A 436 17.20 -1.68 7.82
CA GLN A 436 18.52 -2.10 8.30
C GLN A 436 18.66 -1.85 9.81
N SER A 437 18.13 -0.73 10.32
CA SER A 437 18.22 -0.41 11.74
C SER A 437 17.45 -1.41 12.60
N LEU A 438 16.31 -1.92 12.12
CA LEU A 438 15.56 -2.97 12.81
C LEU A 438 16.13 -4.39 12.64
N ARG A 439 16.85 -4.64 11.54
CA ARG A 439 17.32 -5.98 11.16
C ARG A 439 18.50 -6.46 12.00
N HIS A 440 19.46 -5.59 12.28
CA HIS A 440 20.66 -5.99 13.01
C HIS A 440 20.49 -5.74 14.51
N TRP A 441 20.92 -6.70 15.33
CA TRP A 441 20.73 -6.62 16.77
C TRP A 441 21.39 -5.36 17.36
N TRP A 442 22.57 -4.98 16.88
CA TRP A 442 23.30 -3.82 17.40
C TRP A 442 22.67 -2.50 16.97
N THR A 443 22.25 -2.35 15.70
CA THR A 443 21.56 -1.13 15.23
C THR A 443 20.20 -0.95 15.89
N ARG A 444 19.49 -2.04 16.18
CA ARG A 444 18.18 -2.01 16.85
C ARG A 444 18.28 -1.47 18.28
N HIS A 445 19.42 -1.68 18.93
CA HIS A 445 19.69 -1.21 20.28
C HIS A 445 20.51 0.09 20.31
N SER A 446 20.83 0.67 19.15
CA SER A 446 21.59 1.92 19.05
C SER A 446 20.68 3.14 18.94
N ASN A 447 20.81 4.05 19.90
CA ASN A 447 20.21 5.38 19.90
C ASN A 447 20.75 6.23 18.75
N TYR A 448 22.03 6.10 18.40
CA TYR A 448 22.58 6.81 17.25
C TYR A 448 21.89 6.41 15.95
N PHE A 449 21.75 5.11 15.67
CA PHE A 449 21.05 4.65 14.47
C PHE A 449 19.57 5.04 14.46
N CYS A 450 18.90 5.00 15.61
CA CYS A 450 17.54 5.50 15.75
C CYS A 450 17.45 6.98 15.36
N MET A 451 18.36 7.81 15.88
CA MET A 451 18.44 9.24 15.58
C MET A 451 18.73 9.49 14.09
N VAL A 452 19.70 8.79 13.49
CA VAL A 452 20.02 8.92 12.06
C VAL A 452 18.83 8.53 11.20
N SER A 453 18.16 7.41 11.52
CA SER A 453 16.96 6.96 10.80
C SER A 453 15.83 7.99 10.88
N GLN A 454 15.62 8.61 12.05
CA GLN A 454 14.64 9.69 12.20
C GLN A 454 15.07 10.96 11.46
N GLY A 455 16.35 11.31 11.51
CA GLY A 455 16.95 12.45 10.82
C GLY A 455 16.76 12.37 9.32
N ILE A 456 17.08 11.22 8.70
CA ILE A 456 16.87 10.97 7.27
C ILE A 456 15.38 11.10 6.91
N ARG A 457 14.49 10.50 7.71
CA ARG A 457 13.03 10.58 7.50
C ARG A 457 12.47 12.00 7.61
N ARG A 458 13.05 12.84 8.46
CA ARG A 458 12.68 14.26 8.59
C ARG A 458 13.30 15.12 7.48
N ALA A 459 14.54 14.82 7.07
CA ALA A 459 15.28 15.59 6.10
C ALA A 459 14.76 15.42 4.66
N ILE A 460 14.34 14.21 4.28
CA ILE A 460 13.87 13.94 2.91
C ILE A 460 12.66 14.82 2.54
N PRO A 461 11.57 14.89 3.34
CA PRO A 461 10.46 15.79 3.04
C PRO A 461 10.91 17.25 2.95
N LEU A 462 11.73 17.73 3.89
CA LEU A 462 12.20 19.12 3.91
C LEU A 462 13.06 19.47 2.69
N ALA A 463 13.92 18.55 2.24
CA ALA A 463 14.74 18.75 1.05
C ALA A 463 13.91 18.79 -0.23
N LEU A 464 12.77 18.09 -0.26
CA LEU A 464 11.90 17.99 -1.42
C LEU A 464 10.80 19.07 -1.42
N GLU A 465 10.40 19.58 -0.27
CA GLU A 465 9.47 20.72 -0.12
C GLU A 465 10.08 22.05 -0.59
N GLN A 466 11.41 22.12 -0.76
CA GLN A 466 12.09 23.29 -1.32
C GLN A 466 11.97 23.40 -2.86
N GLY A 467 11.43 22.38 -3.53
CA GLY A 467 11.05 22.48 -4.94
C GLY A 467 9.72 23.23 -5.08
N ASP A 468 9.60 24.08 -6.10
CA ASP A 468 8.39 24.87 -6.45
C ASP A 468 7.19 23.99 -6.91
N ASP A 469 7.20 22.71 -6.53
CA ASP A 469 6.28 21.68 -7.00
C ASP A 469 4.99 21.70 -6.19
N GLN A 470 4.11 22.65 -6.55
CA GLN A 470 2.70 22.28 -6.62
C GLN A 470 2.61 21.12 -7.61
N SER A 471 2.68 19.88 -7.11
CA SER A 471 2.38 18.73 -7.95
C SER A 471 0.99 18.96 -8.54
N TYR A 472 0.87 18.84 -9.86
CA TYR A 472 -0.40 19.02 -10.58
C TYR A 472 -1.55 18.23 -9.93
N LEU A 473 -1.21 17.09 -9.30
CA LEU A 473 -2.17 16.29 -8.54
C LEU A 473 -2.69 17.00 -7.28
N LEU A 474 -1.85 17.69 -6.50
CA LEU A 474 -2.33 18.36 -5.28
C LEU A 474 -3.06 19.66 -5.59
N SER A 475 -2.70 20.36 -6.67
CA SER A 475 -3.36 21.63 -7.04
C SER A 475 -4.82 21.44 -7.42
N ILE A 476 -5.22 20.30 -8.00
CA ILE A 476 -6.64 20.00 -8.26
C ILE A 476 -7.45 19.73 -6.99
N PHE A 477 -6.78 19.52 -5.85
CA PHE A 477 -7.42 19.37 -4.53
C PHE A 477 -7.17 20.57 -3.62
N GLU A 478 -6.63 21.67 -4.16
CA GLU A 478 -6.39 22.86 -3.37
C GLU A 478 -7.71 23.47 -2.92
N MET A 479 -7.82 23.78 -1.63
CA MET A 479 -8.98 24.47 -1.11
C MET A 479 -8.85 25.98 -1.32
N PRO A 480 -9.98 26.68 -1.51
CA PRO A 480 -10.00 28.13 -1.38
C PRO A 480 -9.37 28.58 -0.05
N LYS A 481 -8.73 29.74 -0.05
CA LYS A 481 -8.12 30.33 1.16
C LYS A 481 -9.23 30.71 2.15
N LEU A 482 -9.60 29.76 3.00
CA LEU A 482 -10.58 29.90 4.06
C LEU A 482 -9.87 29.97 5.42
N GLY A 483 -10.44 30.73 6.37
CA GLY A 483 -10.02 30.65 7.76
C GLY A 483 -10.23 29.24 8.31
N THR A 484 -9.42 28.83 9.31
CA THR A 484 -9.37 27.46 9.86
C THR A 484 -10.74 26.88 10.19
N GLU A 485 -11.58 27.61 10.92
CA GLU A 485 -12.90 27.12 11.31
C GLU A 485 -13.85 26.93 10.11
N ARG A 486 -13.89 27.90 9.19
CA ARG A 486 -14.69 27.79 7.95
C ARG A 486 -14.25 26.61 7.11
N ARG A 487 -12.93 26.38 7.03
CA ARG A 487 -12.36 25.22 6.35
C ARG A 487 -12.80 23.90 6.99
N TRP A 488 -12.73 23.79 8.32
CA TRP A 488 -13.19 22.57 9.00
C TRP A 488 -14.67 22.33 8.80
N ARG A 489 -15.52 23.37 8.91
CA ARG A 489 -16.96 23.26 8.62
C ARG A 489 -17.21 22.78 7.19
N TYR A 490 -16.50 23.35 6.22
CA TYR A 490 -16.57 22.90 4.84
C TYR A 490 -16.17 21.43 4.70
N ALA A 491 -15.05 21.01 5.28
CA ALA A 491 -14.58 19.64 5.16
C ALA A 491 -15.50 18.63 5.88
N VAL A 492 -16.07 18.99 7.03
CA VAL A 492 -17.08 18.19 7.73
C VAL A 492 -18.37 18.09 6.91
N GLN A 493 -18.78 19.17 6.25
CA GLN A 493 -19.91 19.13 5.32
C GLN A 493 -19.64 18.17 4.15
N ARG A 494 -18.45 18.24 3.54
CA ARG A 494 -18.04 17.32 2.47
C ARG A 494 -18.05 15.85 2.93
N TYR A 495 -17.56 15.59 4.14
CA TYR A 495 -17.65 14.28 4.76
C TYR A 495 -19.11 13.82 4.89
N ALA A 496 -20.00 14.66 5.44
CA ALA A 496 -21.41 14.36 5.57
C ALA A 496 -22.09 14.13 4.20
N ASP A 497 -21.73 14.90 3.17
CA ASP A 497 -22.23 14.70 1.80
C ASP A 497 -21.88 13.30 1.26
N TYR A 498 -20.68 12.78 1.52
CA TYR A 498 -20.32 11.42 1.13
C TYR A 498 -21.11 10.36 1.88
N VAL A 499 -21.37 10.56 3.17
CA VAL A 499 -22.20 9.66 3.97
C VAL A 499 -23.63 9.62 3.42
N ARG A 500 -24.23 10.79 3.14
CA ARG A 500 -25.54 10.89 2.49
C ARG A 500 -25.55 10.22 1.13
N PHE A 501 -24.53 10.49 0.31
CA PHE A 501 -24.42 9.91 -1.04
C PHE A 501 -24.38 8.39 -0.96
N LEU A 502 -23.53 7.82 -0.11
CA LEU A 502 -23.45 6.37 0.09
C LEU A 502 -24.78 5.79 0.55
N HIS A 503 -25.43 6.43 1.53
CA HIS A 503 -26.73 5.99 2.04
C HIS A 503 -27.80 5.98 0.94
N GLY A 504 -27.93 7.08 0.20
CA GLY A 504 -28.86 7.22 -0.91
C GLY A 504 -28.62 6.18 -2.01
N ALA A 505 -27.35 5.99 -2.41
CA ALA A 505 -26.96 4.99 -3.39
C ALA A 505 -27.31 3.57 -2.93
N CYS A 506 -27.00 3.20 -1.69
CA CYS A 506 -27.35 1.90 -1.12
C CYS A 506 -28.87 1.68 -1.10
N ARG A 507 -29.63 2.68 -0.64
CA ARG A 507 -31.10 2.63 -0.58
C ARG A 507 -31.71 2.41 -1.96
N GLN A 508 -31.20 3.09 -2.98
CA GLN A 508 -31.69 2.95 -4.35
C GLN A 508 -31.57 1.53 -4.90
N VAL A 509 -30.56 0.76 -4.48
CA VAL A 509 -30.33 -0.62 -4.92
C VAL A 509 -30.76 -1.67 -3.88
N GLY A 510 -31.54 -1.27 -2.88
CA GLY A 510 -32.09 -2.16 -1.85
C GLY A 510 -31.06 -2.70 -0.85
N ILE A 511 -29.93 -2.01 -0.67
CA ILE A 511 -28.89 -2.35 0.30
C ILE A 511 -29.09 -1.52 1.56
N ARG A 512 -29.06 -2.16 2.74
CA ARG A 512 -29.07 -1.43 4.01
C ARG A 512 -27.74 -0.73 4.22
N SER A 513 -27.75 0.47 4.77
CA SER A 513 -26.52 1.17 5.14
C SER A 513 -26.55 1.62 6.59
N ALA A 514 -25.39 1.68 7.22
CA ALA A 514 -25.18 2.35 8.50
C ALA A 514 -23.76 2.94 8.58
N HIS A 515 -23.64 4.08 9.26
CA HIS A 515 -22.41 4.85 9.33
C HIS A 515 -21.97 5.03 10.79
N PHE A 516 -20.71 4.68 11.10
CA PHE A 516 -20.17 4.75 12.45
C PHE A 516 -18.92 5.62 12.53
N LEU A 517 -18.95 6.60 13.45
CA LEU A 517 -17.74 7.35 13.83
C LEU A 517 -16.95 6.53 14.83
N GLN A 518 -15.72 6.16 14.46
CA GLN A 518 -14.86 5.37 15.33
C GLN A 518 -14.43 6.17 16.60
N PRO A 519 -14.11 5.49 17.72
CA PRO A 519 -13.49 6.17 18.86
C PRO A 519 -12.05 6.61 18.56
N ILE A 520 -11.58 7.59 19.32
CA ILE A 520 -10.18 8.06 19.31
C ILE A 520 -9.65 8.26 20.74
N PRO A 521 -8.33 8.16 20.98
CA PRO A 521 -7.72 8.52 22.24
C PRO A 521 -8.00 9.99 22.59
N GLY A 522 -8.21 10.27 23.87
CA GLY A 522 -8.39 11.63 24.38
C GLY A 522 -9.81 12.19 24.22
N LEU A 523 -10.73 11.47 23.57
CA LEU A 523 -12.15 11.79 23.56
C LEU A 523 -12.96 10.58 24.00
N GLY A 524 -13.82 10.74 25.01
CA GLY A 524 -14.67 9.66 25.49
C GLY A 524 -13.94 8.53 26.22
N LYS A 525 -12.67 8.70 26.64
CA LYS A 525 -11.94 7.80 27.56
C LYS A 525 -10.86 8.57 28.31
N GLN A 526 -10.73 8.29 29.61
CA GLN A 526 -9.54 8.69 30.36
C GLN A 526 -8.36 7.78 30.00
N LEU A 527 -7.33 8.35 29.38
CA LEU A 527 -6.18 7.59 28.90
C LEU A 527 -5.28 7.14 30.04
N THR A 528 -4.79 5.89 29.97
CA THR A 528 -3.74 5.40 30.87
C THR A 528 -2.41 6.10 30.59
N GLU A 529 -1.46 6.04 31.52
CA GLU A 529 -0.11 6.60 31.31
C GLU A 529 0.55 6.02 30.04
N GLN A 530 0.35 4.72 29.78
CA GLN A 530 0.84 4.07 28.58
C GLN A 530 0.20 4.63 27.31
N GLU A 531 -1.11 4.82 27.30
CA GLU A 531 -1.84 5.39 26.15
C GLU A 531 -1.44 6.84 25.91
N GLN A 532 -1.27 7.64 26.97
CA GLN A 532 -0.76 9.01 26.89
C GLN A 532 0.64 9.07 26.28
N GLY A 533 1.50 8.07 26.56
CA GLY A 533 2.86 8.00 26.02
C GLY A 533 2.94 7.85 24.50
N TYR A 534 1.94 7.24 23.85
CA TYR A 534 1.90 7.08 22.40
C TYR A 534 0.90 8.02 21.72
N SER A 535 -0.19 8.34 22.41
CA SER A 535 -1.15 9.37 22.04
C SER A 535 -0.56 10.71 22.47
N LYS A 536 0.46 11.20 21.72
CA LYS A 536 0.79 12.63 21.80
C LYS A 536 -0.53 13.39 21.75
N PRO A 537 -0.73 14.45 22.57
CA PRO A 537 -2.00 15.15 22.60
C PRO A 537 -2.35 15.45 21.16
N LEU A 538 -3.45 14.88 20.67
CA LEU A 538 -3.90 14.96 19.27
C LEU A 538 -4.23 16.41 18.87
N GLY A 539 -3.90 17.36 19.75
CA GLY A 539 -4.35 18.72 19.80
C GLY A 539 -5.81 18.75 20.20
N ASP A 540 -6.21 19.82 20.87
CA ASP A 540 -7.62 20.18 21.01
C ASP A 540 -8.30 20.24 19.62
N ARG A 541 -7.52 20.55 18.57
CA ARG A 541 -7.94 20.58 17.17
C ARG A 541 -8.59 19.27 16.68
N LEU A 542 -8.00 18.11 16.95
CA LEU A 542 -8.60 16.84 16.48
C LEU A 542 -9.91 16.59 17.21
N VAL A 543 -9.95 16.86 18.51
CA VAL A 543 -11.16 16.73 19.34
C VAL A 543 -12.26 17.65 18.83
N ASP A 544 -11.94 18.90 18.50
CA ASP A 544 -12.91 19.87 17.97
C ASP A 544 -13.49 19.41 16.62
N ILE A 545 -12.64 18.93 15.70
CA ILE A 545 -13.08 18.37 14.42
C ILE A 545 -14.00 17.15 14.66
N TYR A 546 -13.64 16.26 15.58
CA TYR A 546 -14.45 15.09 15.93
C TYR A 546 -15.82 15.46 16.49
N ARG A 547 -15.89 16.49 17.35
CA ARG A 547 -17.17 17.01 17.85
C ARG A 547 -18.03 17.59 16.73
N MET A 548 -17.41 18.28 15.76
CA MET A 548 -18.13 18.77 14.57
C MET A 548 -18.66 17.61 13.71
N MET A 549 -17.87 16.55 13.53
CA MET A 549 -18.30 15.35 12.80
C MET A 549 -19.44 14.62 13.52
N GLU A 550 -19.35 14.46 14.83
CA GLU A 550 -20.41 13.85 15.65
C GLU A 550 -21.71 14.67 15.58
N ALA A 551 -21.63 16.00 15.67
CA ALA A 551 -22.78 16.88 15.50
C ALA A 551 -23.41 16.76 14.09
N ALA A 552 -22.60 16.71 13.05
CA ALA A 552 -23.08 16.51 11.68
C ALA A 552 -23.78 15.15 11.51
N MET A 553 -23.24 14.08 12.10
CA MET A 553 -23.87 12.77 12.09
C MET A 553 -25.18 12.71 12.87
N GLN A 554 -25.25 13.37 14.02
CA GLN A 554 -26.49 13.48 14.80
C GLN A 554 -27.57 14.20 14.00
N SER A 555 -27.24 15.30 13.34
CA SER A 555 -28.17 16.02 12.45
C SER A 555 -28.61 15.13 11.29
N MET A 556 -27.70 14.45 10.57
CA MET A 556 -28.08 13.52 9.50
C MET A 556 -29.01 12.40 9.99
N ALA A 557 -28.77 11.86 11.19
CA ALA A 557 -29.60 10.82 11.76
C ALA A 557 -31.00 11.34 12.16
N ALA A 558 -31.07 12.51 12.79
CA ALA A 558 -32.32 13.08 13.30
C ALA A 558 -33.17 13.71 12.18
N ASP A 559 -32.55 14.48 11.30
CA ASP A 559 -33.25 15.33 10.33
C ASP A 559 -33.50 14.62 9.00
N GLU A 560 -32.62 13.70 8.61
CA GLU A 560 -32.64 13.06 7.29
C GLU A 560 -32.87 11.54 7.35
N GLY A 561 -32.86 10.95 8.55
CA GLY A 561 -33.02 9.51 8.75
C GLY A 561 -31.84 8.68 8.22
N VAL A 562 -30.66 9.28 8.05
CA VAL A 562 -29.45 8.56 7.65
C VAL A 562 -28.96 7.70 8.82
N PRO A 563 -28.93 6.35 8.72
CA PRO A 563 -28.60 5.49 9.85
C PRO A 563 -27.16 5.70 10.31
N SER A 564 -26.95 6.51 11.34
CA SER A 564 -25.63 6.91 11.82
C SER A 564 -25.54 6.82 13.34
N ALA A 565 -24.38 6.44 13.86
CA ALA A 565 -24.13 6.40 15.30
C ALA A 565 -22.65 6.69 15.63
N SER A 566 -22.42 7.33 16.78
CA SER A 566 -21.06 7.62 17.27
C SER A 566 -20.60 6.54 18.24
N LEU A 567 -19.36 6.06 18.07
CA LEU A 567 -18.70 5.16 19.02
C LEU A 567 -17.72 5.90 19.92
N VAL A 568 -17.67 7.24 19.89
CA VAL A 568 -16.67 8.04 20.61
C VAL A 568 -16.58 7.70 22.10
N ASN A 569 -17.72 7.43 22.75
CA ASN A 569 -17.78 7.14 24.18
C ASN A 569 -17.76 5.64 24.51
N VAL A 570 -17.50 4.75 23.54
CA VAL A 570 -17.55 3.29 23.76
C VAL A 570 -16.56 2.79 24.81
N PHE A 571 -15.52 3.57 25.12
CA PHE A 571 -14.50 3.24 26.10
C PHE A 571 -14.50 4.15 27.36
N GLN A 572 -15.56 4.94 27.58
CA GLN A 572 -15.59 5.95 28.65
C GLN A 572 -15.38 5.38 30.05
N ASP A 573 -15.91 4.18 30.29
CA ASP A 573 -15.87 3.50 31.58
C ASP A 573 -14.66 2.55 31.73
N ARG A 574 -13.74 2.55 30.75
CA ARG A 574 -12.58 1.65 30.72
C ARG A 574 -11.39 2.30 31.38
N THR A 575 -10.80 1.63 32.36
CA THR A 575 -9.60 2.08 33.09
C THR A 575 -8.34 1.36 32.61
N GLU A 576 -8.50 0.22 31.96
CA GLU A 576 -7.44 -0.55 31.32
C GLU A 576 -6.93 0.10 30.03
N THR A 577 -5.73 -0.31 29.58
CA THR A 577 -5.16 0.11 28.29
C THR A 577 -5.92 -0.58 27.15
N ILE A 578 -6.58 0.21 26.32
CA ILE A 578 -7.34 -0.24 25.15
C ILE A 578 -6.62 0.11 23.85
N TYR A 579 -5.94 1.26 23.78
CA TYR A 579 -5.28 1.72 22.56
C TYR A 579 -3.85 1.20 22.43
N ALA A 580 -3.49 0.74 21.22
CA ALA A 580 -2.11 0.40 20.86
C ALA A 580 -1.31 1.62 20.43
N ASP A 581 -1.99 2.54 19.75
CA ASP A 581 -1.46 3.76 19.15
C ASP A 581 -2.60 4.78 18.95
N TRP A 582 -2.45 5.70 17.98
CA TRP A 582 -3.36 6.82 17.77
C TRP A 582 -4.79 6.42 17.40
N PRO A 583 -5.05 5.49 16.47
CA PRO A 583 -6.44 5.08 16.24
C PRO A 583 -6.73 3.61 16.53
N HIS A 584 -5.73 2.75 16.75
CA HIS A 584 -5.94 1.30 16.80
C HIS A 584 -6.06 0.77 18.23
N CYS A 585 -6.93 -0.22 18.38
CA CYS A 585 -7.03 -0.97 19.63
C CYS A 585 -5.87 -1.95 19.77
N LEU A 586 -5.49 -2.25 21.01
CA LEU A 586 -4.49 -3.24 21.36
C LEU A 586 -4.96 -4.63 20.93
N LEU A 587 -4.08 -5.33 20.21
CA LEU A 587 -4.27 -6.70 19.78
C LEU A 587 -3.38 -7.63 20.61
N ASP A 588 -3.96 -8.68 21.18
CA ASP A 588 -3.23 -9.80 21.73
C ASP A 588 -2.52 -10.53 20.58
N ARG A 589 -1.20 -10.63 20.67
CA ARG A 589 -0.36 -11.20 19.60
C ARG A 589 -0.45 -12.73 19.48
N ASN A 590 -0.96 -13.40 20.50
CA ASN A 590 -1.09 -14.85 20.55
C ASN A 590 -2.44 -15.29 19.99
N THR A 591 -3.50 -14.58 20.35
CA THR A 591 -4.88 -14.93 19.95
C THR A 591 -5.38 -14.12 18.75
N GLY A 592 -4.79 -12.95 18.48
CA GLY A 592 -5.33 -11.99 17.53
C GLY A 592 -6.58 -11.26 18.04
N GLU A 593 -6.92 -11.44 19.32
CA GLU A 593 -8.06 -10.80 19.97
C GLU A 593 -7.79 -9.35 20.35
N SER A 594 -8.86 -8.57 20.51
CA SER A 594 -8.79 -7.18 20.97
C SER A 594 -10.05 -6.85 21.75
N ASP A 595 -9.90 -6.52 23.02
CA ASP A 595 -11.01 -6.12 23.88
C ASP A 595 -11.67 -4.84 23.34
N GLY A 596 -10.86 -3.89 22.85
CA GLY A 596 -11.37 -2.68 22.20
C GLY A 596 -12.27 -2.97 21.00
N TYR A 597 -11.84 -3.85 20.09
CA TYR A 597 -12.69 -4.23 18.94
C TYR A 597 -13.90 -5.06 19.35
N ARG A 598 -13.83 -5.87 20.41
CA ARG A 598 -14.99 -6.59 20.94
C ARG A 598 -16.05 -5.60 21.46
N LEU A 599 -15.65 -4.62 22.26
CA LEU A 599 -16.54 -3.59 22.79
C LEU A 599 -17.17 -2.74 21.67
N MET A 600 -16.36 -2.34 20.68
CA MET A 600 -16.88 -1.66 19.49
C MET A 600 -17.91 -2.52 18.76
N ALA A 601 -17.66 -3.82 18.59
CA ALA A 601 -18.58 -4.71 17.89
C ALA A 601 -19.91 -4.90 18.63
N GLU A 602 -19.87 -4.97 19.96
CA GLU A 602 -21.07 -5.07 20.78
C GLU A 602 -21.92 -3.80 20.71
N ALA A 603 -21.29 -2.63 20.80
CA ALA A 603 -21.95 -1.34 20.63
C ALA A 603 -22.53 -1.18 19.23
N MET A 604 -21.75 -1.49 18.19
CA MET A 604 -22.22 -1.47 16.80
C MET A 604 -23.37 -2.45 16.57
N ALA A 605 -23.30 -3.68 17.07
CA ALA A 605 -24.38 -4.66 16.92
C ALA A 605 -25.68 -4.17 17.60
N ALA A 606 -25.59 -3.56 18.78
CA ALA A 606 -26.74 -2.98 19.46
C ALA A 606 -27.36 -1.84 18.63
N GLU A 607 -26.55 -0.91 18.12
CA GLU A 607 -27.02 0.19 17.28
C GLU A 607 -27.58 -0.30 15.95
N LEU A 608 -26.96 -1.29 15.30
CA LEU A 608 -27.51 -1.93 14.11
C LEU A 608 -28.85 -2.61 14.41
N GLY A 609 -28.97 -3.26 15.56
CA GLY A 609 -30.24 -3.81 16.06
C GLY A 609 -31.35 -2.77 16.07
N ARG A 610 -31.07 -1.58 16.61
CA ARG A 610 -32.00 -0.45 16.65
C ARG A 610 -32.26 0.13 15.25
N LEU A 611 -31.20 0.54 14.55
CA LEU A 611 -31.24 1.23 13.26
C LEU A 611 -31.90 0.42 12.15
N TRP A 612 -31.72 -0.90 12.17
CA TRP A 612 -32.26 -1.81 11.16
C TRP A 612 -33.45 -2.63 11.65
N SER A 613 -33.93 -2.33 12.87
CA SER A 613 -35.03 -3.02 13.54
C SER A 613 -34.86 -4.54 13.52
N LEU A 614 -33.67 -5.02 13.89
CA LEU A 614 -33.35 -6.43 13.93
C LEU A 614 -34.09 -7.11 15.08
N ARG A 615 -34.57 -8.32 14.84
CA ARG A 615 -35.22 -9.11 15.88
C ARG A 615 -34.17 -9.74 16.79
N GLU A 616 -34.29 -9.52 18.10
CA GLU A 616 -33.45 -10.19 19.07
C GLU A 616 -33.75 -11.70 19.12
N LYS A 617 -32.71 -12.50 19.37
CA LYS A 617 -32.85 -13.92 19.67
C LYS A 617 -33.50 -14.08 21.04
N ALA A 618 -34.29 -15.13 21.22
CA ALA A 618 -34.74 -15.50 22.56
C ALA A 618 -33.51 -15.76 23.44
N PRO A 619 -33.53 -15.34 24.72
CA PRO A 619 -32.48 -15.70 25.66
C PRO A 619 -32.35 -17.22 25.69
N ALA A 620 -31.11 -17.70 25.59
CA ALA A 620 -30.78 -19.14 25.53
C ALA A 620 -31.06 -19.85 26.86
#